data_AF-A0A117MDI1-F1
#
_entry.id   AF-A0A117MDI1-F1
#
_cell.length_a   1.000
_cell.length_b   1.000
_cell.length_c   1.000
_cell.angle_alpha   90.00
_cell.angle_beta   90.00
_cell.angle_gamma   90.00
#
_symmetry.space_group_name_H-M   'P 1'
#
loop_
_entity.id
_entity.type
_entity.pdbx_description
1 polymer ?
#
loop_
_entity_poly.entity_id
_entity_poly.type
_entity_poly.pdbx_seq_one_letter_code
_entity_poly.pdbx_strand_id
1 'polypeptide(L)'
;MFSTAFEFQITMATVLFLLGLIVMVISIFILTRQAIGRDVHTIASQTSKLAEKGITENIAGLVGNASALINALHDLSKTNTGIGVFLVFLGIALLTTAYFISRNLGITPY
;
A
#
# COMPACT_ATOMS: atom_id res chain seq x y z
N MET A 1 -18.21 29.23 -12.71
CA MET A 1 -17.09 29.60 -13.59
C MET A 1 -16.07 30.30 -12.71
N PHE A 2 -14.78 29.94 -12.80
CA PHE A 2 -13.74 30.62 -12.03
C PHE A 2 -13.56 32.04 -12.59
N SER A 3 -13.64 33.04 -11.73
CA SER A 3 -13.57 34.45 -12.13
C SER A 3 -12.12 34.95 -12.15
N THR A 4 -11.25 34.32 -11.36
CA THR A 4 -9.83 34.69 -11.26
C THR A 4 -8.93 33.45 -11.22
N ALA A 5 -7.67 33.62 -11.62
CA ALA A 5 -6.65 32.57 -11.51
C ALA A 5 -6.42 32.14 -10.05
N PHE A 6 -6.60 33.07 -9.10
CA PHE A 6 -6.50 32.80 -7.68
C PHE A 6 -7.59 31.83 -7.19
N GLU A 7 -8.86 32.09 -7.53
CA GLU A 7 -9.98 31.20 -7.21
C GLU A 7 -9.81 29.79 -7.79
N PHE A 8 -9.25 29.69 -9.00
CA PHE A 8 -8.93 28.42 -9.62
C PHE A 8 -7.84 27.66 -8.85
N GLN A 9 -6.72 28.32 -8.53
CA GLN A 9 -5.59 27.69 -7.85
C GLN A 9 -5.92 27.27 -6.42
N ILE A 10 -6.69 28.06 -5.66
CA ILE A 10 -7.10 27.71 -4.29
C ILE A 10 -8.08 26.53 -4.28
N THR A 11 -9.00 26.47 -5.24
CA THR A 11 -9.92 25.33 -5.41
C THR A 11 -9.13 24.07 -5.77
N MET A 12 -8.18 24.17 -6.70
CA MET A 12 -7.31 23.05 -7.10
C MET A 12 -6.46 22.54 -5.92
N ALA A 13 -5.85 23.44 -5.15
CA ALA A 13 -5.08 23.07 -3.96
C ALA A 13 -5.95 22.35 -2.93
N THR A 14 -7.17 22.84 -2.70
CA THR A 14 -8.13 22.24 -1.76
C THR A 14 -8.53 20.83 -2.20
N VAL A 15 -8.88 20.66 -3.47
CA VAL A 15 -9.28 19.34 -4.02
C VAL A 15 -8.11 18.36 -3.99
N LEU A 16 -6.91 18.77 -4.41
CA LEU A 16 -5.72 17.91 -4.38
C LEU A 16 -5.35 17.51 -2.96
N PHE A 17 -5.47 18.43 -2.00
CA PHE A 17 -5.21 18.15 -0.59
C PHE A 17 -6.18 17.10 -0.03
N LEU A 18 -7.50 17.31 -0.23
CA LEU A 18 -8.52 16.37 0.22
C LEU A 18 -8.37 15.00 -0.45
N LEU A 19 -8.11 14.97 -1.76
CA LEU A 19 -7.90 13.72 -2.50
C LEU A 19 -6.64 13.01 -2.01
N GLY A 20 -5.54 13.73 -1.77
CA GLY A 20 -4.32 13.19 -1.17
C GLY A 20 -4.57 12.55 0.20
N LEU A 21 -5.36 13.18 1.06
CA LEU A 21 -5.75 12.62 2.36
C LEU A 21 -6.59 11.33 2.20
N ILE A 22 -7.58 11.33 1.31
CA ILE A 22 -8.41 10.13 1.06
C ILE A 22 -7.54 8.97 0.57
N VAL A 23 -6.66 9.23 -0.39
CA VAL A 23 -5.72 8.22 -0.92
C VAL A 23 -4.81 7.69 0.19
N MET A 24 -4.34 8.55 1.09
CA MET A 24 -3.53 8.15 2.25
C MET A 24 -4.30 7.23 3.21
N VAL A 25 -5.57 7.53 3.51
CA VAL A 25 -6.39 6.68 4.38
C VAL A 25 -6.62 5.31 3.75
N ILE A 26 -6.94 5.28 2.46
CA ILE A 26 -7.16 4.03 1.72
C ILE A 26 -5.88 3.19 1.68
N SER A 27 -4.73 3.81 1.43
CA SER A 27 -3.45 3.09 1.35
C SER A 27 -3.07 2.45 2.67
N ILE A 28 -3.21 3.18 3.79
CA ILE A 28 -2.97 2.65 5.14
C ILE A 28 -3.91 1.48 5.41
N PHE A 29 -5.20 1.61 5.10
CA PHE A 29 -6.18 0.55 5.33
C PHE A 29 -5.86 -0.73 4.56
N ILE A 30 -5.45 -0.62 3.29
CA ILE A 30 -5.03 -1.75 2.46
C ILE A 30 -3.80 -2.43 3.09
N LEU A 31 -2.79 -1.66 3.48
CA LEU A 31 -1.56 -2.17 4.08
C LEU A 31 -1.82 -2.88 5.41
N THR A 32 -2.63 -2.30 6.29
CA THR A 32 -2.97 -2.89 7.60
C THR A 32 -3.74 -4.21 7.44
N ARG A 33 -4.76 -4.26 6.57
CA ARG A 33 -5.52 -5.49 6.34
C ARG A 33 -4.66 -6.60 5.74
N GLN A 34 -3.77 -6.24 4.83
CA GLN A 34 -2.82 -7.16 4.23
C GLN A 34 -1.87 -7.76 5.27
N ALA A 35 -1.30 -6.94 6.15
CA ALA A 35 -0.38 -7.39 7.19
C ALA A 35 -1.04 -8.43 8.10
N ILE A 36 -2.25 -8.13 8.60
CA ILE A 36 -3.01 -9.03 9.48
C ILE A 36 -3.35 -10.36 8.79
N GLY A 37 -3.79 -10.31 7.52
CA GLY A 37 -4.14 -11.53 6.78
C GLY A 37 -2.94 -12.44 6.51
N ARG A 38 -1.75 -11.86 6.35
CA ARG A 38 -0.51 -12.60 6.07
C ARG A 38 -0.02 -13.35 7.31
N ASP A 39 -0.05 -12.73 8.48
CA ASP A 39 0.36 -13.35 9.74
C ASP A 39 -0.52 -14.55 10.11
N VAL A 40 -1.84 -14.41 9.96
CA VAL A 40 -2.80 -15.52 10.19
C VAL A 40 -2.57 -16.67 9.22
N HIS A 41 -2.32 -16.38 7.94
CA HIS A 41 -2.01 -17.41 6.94
C HIS A 41 -0.70 -18.13 7.25
N THR A 42 0.34 -17.41 7.71
CA THR A 42 1.61 -18.01 8.11
C THR A 42 1.45 -18.93 9.32
N ILE A 43 0.68 -18.54 10.34
CA ILE A 43 0.41 -19.39 11.50
C ILE A 43 -0.36 -20.64 11.08
N ALA A 44 -1.44 -20.51 10.30
CA ALA A 44 -2.21 -21.64 9.81
C ALA A 44 -1.37 -22.61 8.95
N SER A 45 -0.49 -22.06 8.09
CA SER A 45 0.46 -22.82 7.28
C SER A 45 1.48 -23.58 8.14
N GLN A 46 2.02 -22.94 9.18
CA GLN A 46 2.95 -23.57 10.11
C GLN A 46 2.27 -24.64 10.97
N THR A 47 1.02 -24.43 11.41
CA THR A 47 0.23 -25.42 12.15
C THR A 47 -0.17 -26.61 11.27
N SER A 48 -0.57 -26.37 10.01
CA SER A 48 -0.81 -27.42 9.01
C SER A 48 0.44 -28.27 8.77
N LYS A 49 1.60 -27.62 8.56
CA LYS A 49 2.88 -28.30 8.42
C LYS A 49 3.29 -29.05 9.68
N LEU A 50 2.91 -28.59 10.88
CA LEU A 50 3.17 -29.30 12.13
C LEU A 50 2.30 -30.56 12.24
N ALA A 51 1.04 -30.50 11.80
CA ALA A 51 0.16 -31.66 11.70
C ALA A 51 0.64 -32.67 10.64
N GLU A 52 1.14 -32.17 9.49
CA GLU A 52 1.65 -32.99 8.38
C GLU A 52 3.02 -33.63 8.70
N LYS A 53 3.90 -32.91 9.42
CA LYS A 53 5.18 -33.44 9.95
C LYS A 53 5.00 -34.57 10.98
N GLY A 54 3.80 -34.76 11.53
CA GLY A 54 3.47 -35.93 12.35
C GLY A 54 3.28 -37.22 11.53
N ILE A 55 3.21 -37.15 10.19
CA ILE A 55 2.79 -38.28 9.35
C ILE A 55 3.86 -38.70 8.32
N THR A 56 4.76 -37.82 7.86
CA THR A 56 5.71 -38.21 6.80
C THR A 56 7.02 -37.45 6.84
N GLU A 57 8.07 -38.14 7.28
CA GLU A 57 9.45 -37.71 7.17
C GLU A 57 10.03 -38.13 5.82
N ASN A 58 10.80 -37.22 5.18
CA ASN A 58 11.68 -37.43 4.02
C ASN A 58 10.96 -37.74 2.67
N ILE A 59 10.86 -36.84 1.67
CA ILE A 59 11.86 -36.77 0.56
C ILE A 59 11.65 -35.52 -0.37
N ALA A 60 10.62 -34.67 -0.18
CA ALA A 60 10.30 -33.58 -1.13
C ALA A 60 10.96 -32.20 -0.85
N GLY A 61 11.84 -32.12 0.14
CA GLY A 61 12.15 -30.86 0.87
C GLY A 61 12.97 -29.77 0.17
N LEU A 62 13.69 -30.06 -0.93
CA LEU A 62 14.65 -29.09 -1.50
C LEU A 62 14.16 -28.40 -2.79
N VAL A 63 13.52 -29.10 -3.72
CA VAL A 63 12.92 -28.47 -4.93
C VAL A 63 11.58 -27.78 -4.62
N GLY A 64 10.81 -28.32 -3.66
CA GLY A 64 9.59 -27.67 -3.18
C GLY A 64 9.83 -26.31 -2.54
N ASN A 65 10.98 -26.09 -1.89
CA ASN A 65 11.34 -24.82 -1.24
C ASN A 65 11.64 -23.71 -2.26
N ALA A 66 12.32 -24.03 -3.35
CA ALA A 66 12.61 -23.06 -4.41
C ALA A 66 11.34 -22.66 -5.17
N SER A 67 10.50 -23.64 -5.55
CA SER A 67 9.21 -23.35 -6.19
C SER A 67 8.25 -22.61 -5.25
N ALA A 68 8.24 -22.93 -3.94
CA ALA A 68 7.46 -22.19 -2.96
C ALA A 68 7.92 -20.74 -2.81
N LEU A 69 9.23 -20.47 -2.88
CA LEU A 69 9.76 -19.11 -2.84
C LEU A 69 9.40 -18.32 -4.10
N ILE A 70 9.53 -18.93 -5.29
CA ILE A 70 9.13 -18.30 -6.56
C ILE A 70 7.63 -18.01 -6.58
N ASN A 71 6.79 -18.94 -6.13
CA ASN A 71 5.36 -18.73 -6.05
C ASN A 71 5.00 -17.65 -5.01
N ALA A 72 5.67 -17.65 -3.85
CA ALA A 72 5.48 -16.59 -2.84
C ALA A 72 5.90 -15.21 -3.35
N LEU A 73 6.93 -15.12 -4.20
CA LEU A 73 7.33 -13.87 -4.88
C LEU A 73 6.33 -13.45 -5.95
N HIS A 74 5.84 -14.38 -6.76
CA HIS A 74 4.79 -14.13 -7.76
C HIS A 74 3.51 -13.61 -7.09
N ASP A 75 3.09 -14.25 -6.01
CA ASP A 75 1.90 -13.86 -5.24
C ASP A 75 2.12 -12.51 -4.54
N LEU A 76 3.33 -12.24 -4.04
CA LEU A 76 3.71 -10.90 -3.54
C LEU A 76 3.52 -9.82 -4.60
N SER A 77 3.95 -10.06 -5.84
CA SER A 77 3.83 -9.08 -6.93
C SER A 77 2.37 -8.81 -7.33
N LYS A 78 1.47 -9.77 -7.10
CA LYS A 78 0.03 -9.65 -7.32
C LYS A 78 -0.76 -9.16 -6.10
N THR A 79 -0.13 -9.04 -4.93
CA THR A 79 -0.84 -8.67 -3.71
C THR A 79 -1.18 -7.19 -3.62
N ASN A 80 -2.27 -6.89 -2.91
CA ASN A 80 -2.69 -5.52 -2.58
C ASN A 80 -1.60 -4.72 -1.83
N THR A 81 -0.53 -5.36 -1.34
CA THR A 81 0.66 -4.74 -0.75
C THR A 81 1.34 -3.79 -1.73
N GLY A 82 1.59 -4.25 -2.98
CA GLY A 82 2.25 -3.43 -4.00
C GLY A 82 1.40 -2.22 -4.37
N ILE A 83 0.09 -2.44 -4.50
CA ILE A 83 -0.90 -1.38 -4.76
C ILE A 83 -0.95 -0.38 -3.59
N GLY A 84 -0.98 -0.86 -2.35
CA GLY A 84 -0.98 -0.02 -1.15
C GLY A 84 0.25 0.87 -1.04
N VAL A 85 1.45 0.32 -1.27
CA VAL A 85 2.70 1.09 -1.25
C VAL A 85 2.71 2.14 -2.37
N PHE A 86 2.26 1.80 -3.58
CA PHE A 86 2.14 2.77 -4.67
C PHE A 86 1.18 3.93 -4.33
N LEU A 87 0.03 3.62 -3.72
CA LEU A 87 -0.94 4.62 -3.28
C LEU A 87 -0.36 5.56 -2.20
N VAL A 88 0.53 5.10 -1.33
CA VAL A 88 1.25 5.97 -0.36
C VAL A 88 2.08 7.00 -1.10
N PHE A 89 2.91 6.58 -2.06
CA PHE A 89 3.73 7.51 -2.85
C PHE A 89 2.87 8.50 -3.64
N LEU A 90 1.77 8.03 -4.23
CA LEU A 90 0.82 8.90 -4.93
C LEU A 90 0.17 9.92 -3.98
N GLY A 91 -0.25 9.50 -2.78
CA GLY A 91 -0.82 10.39 -1.77
C GLY A 91 0.17 11.47 -1.33
N ILE A 92 1.42 11.10 -1.07
CA ILE A 92 2.49 12.06 -0.74
C ILE A 92 2.73 13.03 -1.89
N ALA A 93 2.78 12.55 -3.14
CA ALA A 93 2.95 13.41 -4.31
C ALA A 93 1.82 14.43 -4.42
N LEU A 94 0.56 14.01 -4.27
CA LEU A 94 -0.61 14.89 -4.32
C LEU A 94 -0.59 15.95 -3.22
N LEU A 95 -0.27 15.56 -1.98
CA LEU A 95 -0.13 16.50 -0.86
C LEU A 95 1.03 17.48 -1.08
N THR A 96 2.15 17.01 -1.63
CA THR A 96 3.30 17.85 -1.96
C THR A 96 2.95 18.87 -3.05
N THR A 97 2.23 18.45 -4.08
CA THR A 97 1.74 19.36 -5.13
C THR A 97 0.77 20.37 -4.56
N ALA A 98 -0.19 19.95 -3.72
CA ALA A 98 -1.12 20.86 -3.06
C ALA A 98 -0.38 21.89 -2.19
N TYR A 99 0.60 21.43 -1.39
CA TYR A 99 1.44 22.31 -0.57
C TYR A 99 2.22 23.33 -1.41
N PHE A 100 2.79 22.89 -2.54
CA PHE A 100 3.54 23.78 -3.42
C PHE A 100 2.65 24.87 -4.04
N ILE A 101 1.43 24.50 -4.45
CA ILE A 101 0.44 25.46 -4.96
C ILE A 101 0.03 26.44 -3.85
N SER A 102 -0.30 25.95 -2.66
CA SER A 102 -0.66 26.79 -1.51
C SER A 102 0.47 27.73 -1.09
N ARG A 103 1.73 27.28 -1.18
CA ARG A 103 2.92 28.09 -0.92
C ARG A 103 3.07 29.21 -1.93
N ASN A 104 2.89 28.92 -3.21
CA ASN A 104 2.98 29.94 -4.26
C ASN A 104 1.89 31.01 -4.12
N LEU A 105 0.76 30.65 -3.51
CA LEU A 105 -0.34 31.56 -3.20
C LEU A 105 -0.12 32.40 -1.91
N GLY A 106 0.96 32.17 -1.16
CA GLY A 106 1.22 32.85 0.11
C GLY A 106 0.33 32.42 1.28
N ILE A 107 -0.33 31.26 1.17
CA ILE A 107 -1.29 30.76 2.17
C ILE A 107 -0.57 30.07 3.35
N THR A 108 0.61 29.49 3.11
CA THR A 108 1.40 28.80 4.14
C THR A 108 2.56 29.67 4.65
N PRO A 109 2.74 29.80 5.98
CA PRO A 109 3.83 30.57 6.57
C PRO A 109 5.21 29.93 6.35
N TYR A 110 6.27 30.74 6.43
CA TYR A 110 7.68 30.38 6.21
C TYR A 110 8.18 29.25 7.12
#